data_AF-A0A1G6G463-F1
#
_entry.id   AF-A0A1G6G463-F1
#
_cell.length_a   1.000
_cell.length_b   1.000
_cell.length_c   1.000
_cell.angle_alpha   90.00
_cell.angle_beta   90.00
_cell.angle_gamma   90.00
#
_symmetry.space_group_name_H-M   'P 1'
#
loop_
_entity.id
_entity.type
_entity.pdbx_description
1 polymer ?
#
loop_
_entity_poly.entity_id
_entity_poly.type
_entity_poly.pdbx_seq_one_letter_code
_entity_poly.pdbx_strand_id
1 'polypeptide(L)'
;MSSLIVGIFRGFKRSIYLFRDIRNGDMDAALCRLQTFLFTVLQCDNTKYEGHYQQVFYIIFSLLDYYVDVEVRTPCGRVDMVLRTKTTLYVMELKLDKSANEAVDQID
;
A
#
# COMPACT_ATOMS: atom_id res chain seq x y z
N MET A 1 -20.22 1.64 -26.59
CA MET A 1 -20.07 0.59 -25.56
C MET A 1 -18.64 0.02 -25.65
N SER A 2 -17.59 0.75 -25.23
CA SER A 2 -16.21 0.27 -25.46
C SER A 2 -15.06 0.77 -24.56
N SER A 3 -15.17 1.86 -23.77
CA SER A 3 -14.04 2.25 -22.88
C SER A 3 -14.11 1.69 -21.46
N LEU A 4 -15.31 1.47 -20.91
CA LEU A 4 -15.47 1.09 -19.50
C LEU A 4 -14.98 -0.34 -19.21
N ILE A 5 -15.36 -1.31 -20.07
CA ILE A 5 -15.00 -2.73 -19.91
C ILE A 5 -13.48 -2.93 -20.07
N VAL A 6 -12.85 -2.26 -21.04
CA VAL A 6 -11.39 -2.33 -21.22
C VAL A 6 -10.65 -1.73 -20.03
N GLY A 7 -11.16 -0.64 -19.45
CA GLY A 7 -10.65 -0.06 -18.21
C GLY A 7 -10.72 -1.04 -17.02
N ILE A 8 -11.86 -1.72 -16.85
CA ILE A 8 -12.08 -2.72 -15.78
C ILE A 8 -11.10 -3.90 -15.92
N PHE A 9 -10.93 -4.46 -17.12
CA PHE A 9 -9.98 -5.57 -17.35
C PHE A 9 -8.52 -5.15 -17.15
N ARG A 10 -8.16 -3.90 -17.48
CA ARG A 10 -6.82 -3.35 -17.20
C ARG A 10 -6.58 -3.18 -15.71
N GLY A 11 -7.57 -2.70 -14.95
CA GLY A 11 -7.51 -2.61 -13.49
C GLY A 11 -7.31 -3.97 -12.83
N PHE A 12 -8.07 -4.98 -13.26
CA PHE A 12 -7.99 -6.34 -12.73
C PHE A 12 -6.63 -7.02 -13.01
N LYS A 13 -6.02 -6.80 -14.19
CA LYS A 13 -4.67 -7.31 -14.45
C LYS A 13 -3.63 -6.67 -13.54
N ARG A 14 -3.76 -5.38 -13.22
CA ARG A 14 -2.82 -4.66 -12.35
C ARG A 14 -2.84 -5.18 -10.91
N SER A 15 -4.01 -5.50 -10.36
CA SER A 15 -4.12 -6.07 -9.01
C SER A 15 -3.48 -7.46 -8.91
N ILE A 16 -3.65 -8.30 -9.93
CA ILE A 16 -3.00 -9.63 -9.99
C ILE A 16 -1.47 -9.51 -9.98
N TYR A 17 -0.91 -8.56 -10.74
CA TYR A 17 0.53 -8.37 -10.75
C TYR A 17 1.04 -7.83 -9.41
N LEU A 18 0.36 -6.85 -8.82
CA LEU A 18 0.74 -6.34 -7.50
C LEU A 18 0.72 -7.44 -6.42
N PHE A 19 -0.31 -8.29 -6.41
CA PHE A 19 -0.36 -9.45 -5.53
C PHE A 19 0.81 -10.42 -5.75
N ARG A 20 1.17 -10.70 -7.00
CA ARG A 20 2.29 -11.59 -7.33
C ARG A 20 3.63 -11.01 -6.88
N ASP A 21 3.85 -9.72 -7.12
CA ASP A 21 5.10 -9.04 -6.82
C ASP A 21 5.33 -9.05 -5.30
N ILE A 22 4.32 -8.68 -4.49
CA ILE A 22 4.39 -8.75 -3.03
C ILE A 22 4.59 -10.20 -2.56
N ARG A 23 3.84 -11.16 -3.11
CA ARG A 23 3.97 -12.58 -2.72
C ARG A 23 5.37 -13.16 -3.01
N ASN A 24 6.01 -12.71 -4.08
CA ASN A 24 7.33 -13.18 -4.48
C ASN A 24 8.48 -12.36 -3.86
N GLY A 25 8.17 -11.30 -3.10
CA GLY A 25 9.16 -10.40 -2.53
C GLY A 25 9.79 -9.42 -3.52
N ASP A 26 9.21 -9.26 -4.72
CA ASP A 26 9.65 -8.27 -5.71
C ASP A 26 9.10 -6.88 -5.34
N MET A 27 9.74 -6.26 -4.35
CA MET A 27 9.28 -4.98 -3.79
C MET A 27 9.45 -3.81 -4.74
N ASP A 28 10.46 -3.81 -5.61
CA ASP A 28 10.65 -2.77 -6.62
C ASP A 28 9.48 -2.74 -7.60
N ALA A 29 9.09 -3.91 -8.12
CA ALA A 29 7.92 -4.01 -8.99
C ALA A 29 6.62 -3.66 -8.26
N ALA A 30 6.46 -4.14 -7.02
CA ALA A 30 5.28 -3.85 -6.19
C ALA A 30 5.12 -2.34 -5.94
N LEU A 31 6.19 -1.65 -5.54
CA LEU A 31 6.19 -0.20 -5.27
C LEU A 31 5.91 0.59 -6.54
N CYS A 32 6.52 0.23 -7.67
CA CYS A 32 6.25 0.88 -8.96
C CYS A 32 4.77 0.79 -9.36
N ARG A 33 4.13 -0.38 -9.13
CA ARG A 33 2.70 -0.57 -9.41
C ARG A 33 1.81 0.17 -8.43
N LEU A 34 2.15 0.19 -7.15
CA LEU A 34 1.44 0.96 -6.12
C LEU A 34 1.47 2.45 -6.47
N GLN A 35 2.64 3.01 -6.80
CA GLN A 35 2.77 4.40 -7.25
C GLN A 35 1.87 4.66 -8.47
N THR A 36 1.94 3.81 -9.49
CA THR A 36 1.10 3.92 -10.69
C THR A 36 -0.39 3.89 -10.37
N PHE A 37 -0.81 3.09 -9.39
CA PHE A 37 -2.19 3.04 -8.94
C PHE A 37 -2.58 4.30 -8.16
N LEU A 38 -1.74 4.76 -7.24
CA LEU A 38 -1.99 5.96 -6.42
C LEU A 38 -2.11 7.22 -7.28
N PHE A 39 -1.38 7.32 -8.39
CA PHE A 39 -1.57 8.40 -9.39
C PHE A 39 -2.97 8.44 -10.01
N THR A 40 -3.74 7.34 -9.95
CA THR A 40 -5.13 7.28 -10.42
C THR A 40 -6.16 7.57 -9.33
N VAL A 41 -5.75 7.56 -8.06
CA VAL A 41 -6.62 7.94 -6.94
C VAL A 41 -6.80 9.46 -7.00
N LEU A 42 -8.04 9.92 -7.17
CA LEU A 42 -8.35 11.34 -7.24
C LEU A 42 -7.90 12.01 -5.93
N GLN A 43 -6.95 12.94 -6.02
CA GLN A 43 -6.59 13.77 -4.88
C GLN A 43 -7.72 14.78 -4.64
N CYS A 44 -8.60 14.48 -3.68
CA CYS A 44 -9.64 15.41 -3.25
C CYS A 44 -9.04 16.45 -2.28
N ASP A 45 -9.60 17.66 -2.24
CA ASP A 45 -9.04 18.85 -1.56
C ASP A 45 -8.81 18.73 -0.03
N ASN A 46 -9.15 17.61 0.62
CA ASN A 46 -8.95 17.37 2.06
C ASN A 46 -8.24 16.04 2.39
N THR A 47 -7.49 15.46 1.45
CA THR A 47 -6.88 14.13 1.59
C THR A 47 -5.42 14.14 2.04
N LYS A 48 -4.87 15.32 2.35
CA LYS A 48 -3.44 15.51 2.65
C LYS A 48 -3.11 15.28 4.13
N TYR A 49 -3.40 14.11 4.64
CA TYR A 49 -2.92 13.67 5.95
C TYR A 49 -2.62 12.18 5.96
N GLU A 50 -1.67 11.75 6.77
CA GLU A 50 -1.13 10.37 6.79
C GLU A 50 -2.25 9.32 6.98
N GLY A 51 -3.20 9.59 7.88
CA GLY A 51 -4.34 8.70 8.14
C GLY A 51 -5.23 8.43 6.92
N HIS A 52 -5.34 9.36 5.96
CA HIS A 52 -6.06 9.11 4.72
C HIS A 52 -5.36 8.04 3.88
N TYR A 53 -4.05 8.18 3.70
CA TYR A 53 -3.26 7.22 2.93
C TYR A 53 -3.18 5.87 3.64
N GLN A 54 -3.11 5.84 4.97
CA GLN A 54 -3.21 4.61 5.75
C GLN A 54 -4.52 3.85 5.44
N GLN A 55 -5.65 4.54 5.37
CA GLN A 55 -6.93 3.94 4.98
C GLN A 55 -6.93 3.45 3.52
N VAL A 56 -6.35 4.21 2.60
CA VAL A 56 -6.23 3.81 1.19
C VAL A 56 -5.41 2.52 1.06
N PHE A 57 -4.24 2.45 1.71
CA PHE A 57 -3.42 1.24 1.73
C PHE A 57 -4.14 0.05 2.36
N TYR A 58 -4.85 0.27 3.48
CA TYR A 58 -5.64 -0.78 4.12
C TYR A 58 -6.68 -1.39 3.15
N ILE A 59 -7.41 -0.54 2.42
CA ILE A 59 -8.40 -0.97 1.44
C ILE A 59 -7.73 -1.74 0.29
N ILE A 60 -6.64 -1.21 -0.28
CA ILE A 60 -5.92 -1.88 -1.38
C ILE A 60 -5.49 -3.28 -0.97
N PHE A 61 -4.81 -3.41 0.18
CA PHE A 61 -4.27 -4.68 0.61
C PHE A 61 -5.33 -5.68 1.06
N SER A 62 -6.41 -5.20 1.68
CA SER A 62 -7.56 -6.03 2.02
C SER A 62 -8.25 -6.57 0.76
N LEU A 63 -8.37 -5.77 -0.31
CA LEU A 63 -8.91 -6.23 -1.60
C LEU A 63 -7.99 -7.20 -2.35
N LEU A 64 -6.69 -7.20 -2.03
CA LEU A 64 -5.71 -8.16 -2.54
C LEU A 64 -5.64 -9.45 -1.70
N ASP A 65 -6.54 -9.63 -0.74
CA ASP A 65 -6.63 -10.80 0.15
C ASP A 65 -5.40 -10.99 1.05
N TYR A 66 -4.75 -9.88 1.44
CA TYR A 66 -3.73 -9.89 2.48
C TYR A 66 -4.33 -9.70 3.87
N TYR A 67 -3.71 -10.34 4.86
CA TYR A 67 -3.96 -10.02 6.26
C TYR A 67 -3.21 -8.73 6.62
N VAL A 68 -3.96 -7.71 7.01
CA VAL A 68 -3.45 -6.38 7.33
C VAL A 68 -3.81 -6.05 8.78
N ASP A 69 -2.81 -5.71 9.59
CA ASP A 69 -3.01 -5.07 10.89
C ASP A 69 -2.57 -3.62 10.78
N VAL A 70 -3.34 -2.71 11.37
CA VAL A 70 -3.07 -1.27 11.37
C VAL A 70 -2.83 -0.77 12.78
N GLU A 71 -2.02 0.28 12.93
CA GLU A 71 -1.69 0.89 14.23
C GLU A 71 -1.20 -0.12 15.27
N VAL A 72 -0.32 -1.04 14.83
CA VAL A 72 0.20 -2.11 15.69
C VAL A 72 1.12 -1.49 16.74
N ARG A 73 0.77 -1.63 18.01
CA ARG A 73 1.63 -1.22 19.13
C ARG A 73 2.78 -2.20 19.29
N THR A 74 4.01 -1.67 19.31
CA THR A 74 5.26 -2.39 19.58
C THR A 74 5.93 -1.79 20.81
N PRO A 75 6.90 -2.47 21.43
CA PRO A 75 7.66 -1.91 22.55
C PRO A 75 8.38 -0.59 22.19
N CYS A 76 8.73 -0.39 20.93
CA CYS A 76 9.44 0.79 20.44
C CYS A 76 8.49 1.89 19.91
N GLY A 77 7.18 1.66 19.87
CA GLY A 77 6.22 2.65 19.42
C GLY A 77 4.99 2.07 18.72
N ARG A 78 4.63 2.66 17.58
CA ARG A 78 3.50 2.25 16.75
C ARG A 78 3.97 2.12 15.32
N VAL A 79 3.61 1.00 14.70
CA VAL A 79 3.75 0.77 13.27
C VAL A 79 2.42 1.10 12.60
N ASP A 80 2.44 1.87 11.51
CA ASP A 80 1.21 2.24 10.80
C ASP A 80 0.49 1.02 10.22
N MET A 81 1.23 0.11 9.59
CA MET A 81 0.67 -1.09 8.98
C MET A 81 1.61 -2.29 8.95
N VAL A 82 1.06 -3.48 9.18
CA VAL A 82 1.75 -4.76 9.04
C VAL A 82 0.99 -5.64 8.05
N LEU A 83 1.68 -6.07 7.00
CA LEU A 83 1.18 -7.03 6.02
C LEU A 83 1.74 -8.42 6.33
N ARG A 84 0.86 -9.40 6.52
CA ARG A 84 1.28 -10.80 6.74
C ARG A 84 1.07 -11.62 5.47
N THR A 85 2.15 -12.22 5.00
CA THR A 85 2.11 -13.28 3.99
C THR A 85 2.45 -14.61 4.64
N LYS A 86 2.43 -15.71 3.87
CA LYS A 86 2.80 -17.03 4.39
C LYS A 86 4.27 -17.12 4.83
N THR A 87 5.15 -16.29 4.27
CA THR A 87 6.60 -16.41 4.43
C THR A 87 7.26 -15.14 4.97
N THR A 88 6.58 -14.01 4.87
CA THR A 88 7.17 -12.69 5.07
C THR A 88 6.19 -11.76 5.75
N LEU A 89 6.69 -10.98 6.70
CA LEU A 89 5.97 -9.91 7.37
C LEU A 89 6.52 -8.58 6.86
N TYR A 90 5.68 -7.77 6.22
CA TYR A 90 6.05 -6.44 5.76
C TYR A 90 5.58 -5.42 6.77
N VAL A 91 6.51 -4.65 7.31
CA VAL A 91 6.27 -3.50 8.20
C VAL A 91 6.30 -2.26 7.33
N MET A 92 5.25 -1.44 7.40
CA MET A 92 5.12 -0.22 6.59
C MET A 92 4.86 0.97 7.50
N GLU A 93 5.67 2.00 7.31
CA GLU A 93 5.52 3.33 7.89
C GLU A 93 5.18 4.31 6.77
N LEU A 94 4.14 5.12 6.94
CA LEU A 94 3.62 6.01 5.91
C LEU A 94 3.92 7.46 6.26
N LYS A 95 4.61 8.16 5.35
CA LYS A 95 4.92 9.59 5.47
C LYS A 95 4.39 10.33 4.25
N LEU A 96 3.68 11.44 4.47
CA LEU A 96 3.10 12.23 3.38
C LEU A 96 4.02 13.37 2.90
N ASP A 97 4.73 14.01 3.82
CA ASP A 97 5.58 15.19 3.55
C ASP A 97 6.95 15.11 4.25
N LYS A 98 7.40 13.89 4.57
CA LYS A 98 8.66 13.65 5.27
C LYS A 98 9.56 12.73 4.47
N SER A 99 10.86 12.81 4.74
CA SER A 99 11.86 12.01 4.03
C SER A 99 11.78 10.52 4.40
N ALA A 100 12.29 9.66 3.52
CA ALA A 100 12.40 8.23 3.81
C ALA A 100 13.30 7.95 5.04
N ASN A 101 14.33 8.78 5.26
CA ASN A 101 15.21 8.65 6.43
C ASN A 101 14.44 8.85 7.74
N GLU A 102 13.55 9.85 7.80
CA GLU A 102 12.69 10.07 8.98
C GLU A 102 11.71 8.91 9.24
N ALA A 103 11.40 8.11 8.22
CA ALA A 103 10.58 6.90 8.41
C ALA A 103 11.39 5.73 8.99
N VAL A 104 12.66 5.60 8.62
CA VAL A 104 13.57 4.55 9.13
C VAL A 104 13.85 4.76 10.61
N ASP A 105 14.11 6.00 11.03
CA ASP A 105 14.38 6.35 12.44
C ASP A 105 13.24 5.96 13.42
N GLN A 106 12.02 5.72 12.91
CA GLN A 106 10.87 5.32 13.73
C GLN A 106 10.76 3.79 13.91
N ILE A 107 11.43 3.01 13.07
CA ILE A 107 11.41 1.54 13.10
C ILE A 107 12.72 0.97 13.68
N ASP A 108 13.83 1.71 13.62
CA ASP A 108 15.12 1.37 14.25
C ASP A 108 15.10 1.45 15.80
#